data_AF-A0A975DFW3-F1
#
_entry.id   AF-A0A975DFW3-F1
#
_cell.length_a   1.000
_cell.length_b   1.000
_cell.length_c   1.000
_cell.angle_alpha   90.00
_cell.angle_beta   90.00
_cell.angle_gamma   90.00
#
_symmetry.space_group_name_H-M   'P 1'
#
loop_
_entity.id
_entity.type
_entity.pdbx_description
1 polymer ?
#
loop_
_entity_poly.entity_id
_entity_poly.type
_entity_poly.pdbx_seq_one_letter_code
_entity_poly.pdbx_strand_id
1 'polypeptide(L)'
;MPEWYMQILKMTNNSWLLFLAPAVVFYVLRKDRPAFLFALITATFFVFGAVLHDSIKEFDRGIYVYRYLFWAAMDIGWMGTIAYLALKDKVYMWQSIIGQLVVVVAPVLQLFRLLDRHLWDLHFSNYLYTTLLPLVNVATLVVCYLPILFLFKRSKTTGPVVRV
;
A
#
# COMPACT_ATOMS: atom_id res chain seq x y z
N MET A 1 2.25 12.69 28.69
CA MET A 1 3.14 12.17 27.63
C MET A 1 3.19 13.19 26.49
N PRO A 2 4.27 13.28 25.72
CA PRO A 2 4.36 14.23 24.61
C PRO A 2 3.29 13.98 23.53
N GLU A 3 2.75 15.05 22.94
CA GLU A 3 1.75 14.99 21.85
C GLU A 3 2.22 14.15 20.65
N TRP A 4 3.49 14.31 20.26
CA TRP A 4 4.10 13.56 19.16
C TRP A 4 4.16 12.05 19.45
N TYR A 5 4.33 11.66 20.71
CA TYR A 5 4.35 10.25 21.12
C TYR A 5 2.95 9.62 21.03
N MET A 6 1.92 10.37 21.41
CA MET A 6 0.52 9.93 21.28
C MET A 6 0.10 9.83 19.81
N GLN A 7 0.57 10.73 18.94
CA GLN A 7 0.37 10.63 17.49
C GLN A 7 1.06 9.41 16.88
N ILE A 8 2.32 9.16 17.25
CA ILE A 8 3.03 7.95 16.81
C ILE A 8 2.28 6.70 17.29
N LEU A 9 1.84 6.64 18.55
CA LEU A 9 1.07 5.50 19.06
C LEU A 9 -0.28 5.34 18.34
N LYS A 10 -0.99 6.42 18.02
CA LYS A 10 -2.25 6.38 17.26
C LYS A 10 -2.02 5.88 15.83
N MET A 11 -0.95 6.32 15.18
CA MET A 11 -0.53 5.81 13.87
C MET A 11 -0.14 4.33 13.95
N THR A 12 0.63 3.96 14.96
CA THR A 12 1.09 2.60 15.26
C THR A 12 -0.11 1.65 15.46
N ASN A 13 -1.11 2.06 16.24
CA ASN A 13 -2.24 1.20 16.62
C ASN A 13 -3.26 0.96 15.48
N ASN A 14 -3.31 1.84 14.48
CA ASN A 14 -4.29 1.77 13.37
C ASN A 14 -3.67 1.52 11.98
N SER A 15 -2.34 1.48 11.84
CA SER A 15 -1.71 1.51 10.52
C SER A 15 -0.96 0.22 10.19
N TRP A 16 -1.23 -0.28 8.99
CA TRP A 16 -0.48 -1.33 8.29
C TRP A 16 1.03 -1.06 8.18
N LEU A 17 1.46 0.18 8.47
CA LEU A 17 2.84 0.66 8.50
C LEU A 17 3.78 -0.18 9.39
N LEU A 18 3.34 -0.60 10.57
CA LEU A 18 4.18 -1.41 11.47
C LEU A 18 4.52 -2.75 10.85
N PHE A 19 3.57 -3.33 10.12
CA PHE A 19 3.77 -4.58 9.44
C PHE A 19 4.67 -4.43 8.21
N LEU A 20 4.94 -3.22 7.72
CA LEU A 20 5.82 -2.98 6.57
C LEU A 20 7.28 -2.75 6.99
N ALA A 21 7.51 -2.28 8.23
CA ALA A 21 8.85 -2.00 8.75
C ALA A 21 9.81 -3.21 8.74
N PRO A 22 9.40 -4.44 9.13
CA PRO A 22 10.29 -5.60 9.07
C PRO A 22 10.76 -5.94 7.65
N ALA A 23 9.88 -5.81 6.64
CA ALA A 23 10.25 -6.01 5.25
C ALA A 23 11.33 -5.02 4.79
N VAL A 24 11.16 -3.73 5.12
CA VAL A 24 12.15 -2.69 4.77
C VAL A 24 13.51 -3.00 5.40
N VAL A 25 13.53 -3.32 6.70
CA VAL A 25 14.78 -3.67 7.41
C VAL A 25 15.44 -4.90 6.78
N PHE A 26 14.66 -5.93 6.44
CA PHE A 26 15.17 -7.13 5.79
C PHE A 26 15.84 -6.81 4.44
N TYR A 27 15.22 -6.00 3.59
CA TYR A 27 15.79 -5.66 2.28
C TYR A 27 17.03 -4.77 2.39
N VAL A 28 17.12 -3.91 3.41
CA VAL A 28 18.34 -3.16 3.72
C VAL A 28 19.49 -4.10 4.06
N LEU A 29 19.26 -5.05 4.97
CA LEU A 29 20.28 -6.03 5.38
C LEU A 29 20.72 -6.92 4.22
N ARG A 30 19.78 -7.34 3.36
CA ARG A 30 20.06 -8.17 2.19
C ARG A 30 20.66 -7.41 1.01
N LYS A 31 20.70 -6.06 1.07
CA LYS A 31 21.11 -5.17 -0.03
C LYS A 31 20.27 -5.36 -1.30
N ASP A 32 19.00 -5.75 -1.13
CA ASP A 32 18.05 -5.94 -2.24
C ASP A 32 17.44 -4.58 -2.63
N ARG A 33 18.18 -3.80 -3.43
CA ARG A 33 17.75 -2.47 -3.87
C ARG A 33 16.36 -2.44 -4.51
N PRO A 34 16.00 -3.34 -5.46
CA PRO A 34 14.69 -3.26 -6.11
C PRO A 34 13.52 -3.57 -5.19
N ALA A 35 13.62 -4.59 -4.32
CA ALA A 35 12.58 -4.87 -3.33
C ALA A 35 12.52 -3.78 -2.24
N PHE A 36 13.68 -3.25 -1.82
CA PHE A 36 13.76 -2.15 -0.88
C PHE A 36 13.05 -0.90 -1.40
N LEU A 37 13.30 -0.50 -2.64
CA LEU A 37 12.68 0.70 -3.23
C LEU A 37 11.16 0.55 -3.32
N PHE A 38 10.66 -0.62 -3.71
CA PHE A 38 9.21 -0.90 -3.72
C PHE A 38 8.59 -0.75 -2.33
N ALA A 39 9.20 -1.39 -1.32
CA ALA A 39 8.72 -1.35 0.06
C ALA A 39 8.82 0.07 0.65
N LEU A 40 9.90 0.80 0.37
CA LEU A 40 10.11 2.16 0.86
C LEU A 40 9.08 3.15 0.32
N ILE A 41 8.76 3.08 -0.97
CA ILE A 41 7.76 3.95 -1.60
C ILE A 41 6.38 3.61 -1.04
N THR A 42 6.06 2.33 -0.91
CA THR A 42 4.79 1.89 -0.30
C THR A 42 4.67 2.37 1.14
N ALA A 43 5.74 2.25 1.94
CA ALA A 43 5.78 2.80 3.30
C ALA A 43 5.53 4.31 3.29
N THR A 44 6.19 5.04 2.38
CA THR A 44 6.08 6.49 2.28
C THR A 44 4.63 6.90 2.01
N PHE A 45 3.96 6.31 1.02
CA PHE A 45 2.56 6.59 0.72
C PHE A 45 1.62 6.22 1.88
N PHE A 46 1.87 5.12 2.58
CA PHE A 46 1.08 4.75 3.76
C PHE A 46 1.28 5.74 4.92
N VAL A 47 2.51 6.26 5.14
CA VAL A 47 2.78 7.30 6.13
C VAL A 47 2.06 8.58 5.75
N PHE A 48 2.17 9.02 4.49
CA PHE A 48 1.43 10.17 3.99
C PHE A 48 -0.07 10.02 4.22
N GLY A 49 -0.63 8.84 3.92
CA GLY A 49 -2.03 8.55 4.19
C GLY A 49 -2.40 8.62 5.66
N ALA A 50 -1.60 8.04 6.55
CA ALA A 50 -1.86 8.08 7.99
C ALA A 50 -1.79 9.50 8.56
N VAL A 51 -0.84 10.32 8.11
CA VAL A 51 -0.66 11.71 8.56
C VAL A 51 -1.80 12.60 8.07
N LEU A 52 -2.20 12.47 6.81
CA LEU A 52 -3.19 13.36 6.19
C LEU A 52 -4.64 12.93 6.46
N HIS A 53 -4.87 11.72 6.97
CA HIS A 53 -6.21 11.17 7.14
C HIS A 53 -7.16 12.07 7.94
N ASP A 54 -6.71 12.50 9.12
CA ASP A 54 -7.55 13.31 10.02
C ASP A 54 -7.75 14.73 9.45
N SER A 55 -6.70 15.32 8.86
CA SER A 55 -6.76 16.66 8.23
C SER A 55 -7.72 16.70 7.03
N ILE A 56 -7.67 15.69 6.15
CA ILE A 56 -8.57 15.60 4.99
C ILE A 56 -10.01 15.36 5.45
N LYS A 57 -10.22 14.56 6.50
CA LYS A 57 -11.55 14.33 7.08
C LYS A 57 -12.11 15.59 7.71
N GLU A 58 -11.29 16.42 8.33
CA GLU A 58 -11.70 17.71 8.92
C GLU A 58 -12.00 18.75 7.84
N PHE A 59 -11.21 18.79 6.77
CA PHE A 59 -11.45 19.67 5.62
C PHE A 59 -12.78 19.36 4.91
N ASP A 60 -13.19 18.09 4.86
CA ASP A 60 -14.40 17.62 4.17
C ASP A 60 -15.66 17.60 5.08
N ARG A 61 -15.68 18.38 6.17
CA ARG A 61 -16.85 18.50 7.05
C ARG A 61 -18.03 19.15 6.31
N GLY A 62 -18.93 18.32 5.77
CA GLY A 62 -20.25 18.72 5.28
C GLY A 62 -20.67 18.10 3.95
N ILE A 63 -19.70 17.72 3.09
CA ILE A 63 -19.98 17.24 1.73
C ILE A 63 -19.55 15.77 1.56
N TYR A 64 -18.48 15.33 2.24
CA TYR A 64 -17.97 13.95 2.20
C TYR A 64 -17.60 13.46 0.78
N VAL A 65 -17.12 14.34 -0.09
CA VAL A 65 -16.87 14.07 -1.52
C VAL A 65 -15.38 14.21 -1.83
N TYR A 66 -14.75 15.28 -1.34
CA TYR A 66 -13.37 15.63 -1.67
C TYR A 66 -12.35 14.60 -1.16
N ARG A 67 -12.64 13.94 -0.04
CA ARG A 67 -11.76 12.91 0.51
C ARG A 67 -11.57 11.73 -0.45
N TYR A 68 -12.61 11.30 -1.15
CA TYR A 68 -12.53 10.14 -2.06
C TYR A 68 -11.70 10.46 -3.30
N LEU A 69 -11.83 11.68 -3.84
CA LEU A 69 -10.99 12.15 -4.94
C LEU A 69 -9.52 12.25 -4.53
N PHE A 70 -9.25 12.77 -3.34
CA PHE A 70 -7.89 12.86 -2.79
C PHE A 70 -7.26 11.47 -2.65
N TRP A 71 -7.97 10.50 -2.07
CA TRP A 71 -7.45 9.14 -1.93
C TRP A 71 -7.26 8.43 -3.26
N ALA A 72 -8.21 8.56 -4.19
CA ALA A 72 -8.04 8.01 -5.54
C ALA A 72 -6.79 8.60 -6.22
N ALA A 73 -6.53 9.89 -6.06
CA ALA A 73 -5.34 10.53 -6.59
C ALA A 73 -4.04 10.03 -5.93
N MET A 74 -4.07 9.74 -4.62
CA MET A 74 -2.93 9.12 -3.92
C MET A 74 -2.64 7.70 -4.43
N ASP A 75 -3.68 6.89 -4.64
CA ASP A 75 -3.54 5.54 -5.18
C ASP A 75 -2.97 5.56 -6.60
N ILE A 76 -3.49 6.45 -7.46
CA ILE A 76 -2.97 6.66 -8.82
C ILE A 76 -1.53 7.19 -8.79
N GLY A 77 -1.21 8.08 -7.86
CA GLY A 77 0.14 8.60 -7.65
C GLY A 77 1.12 7.50 -7.27
N TRP A 78 0.73 6.60 -6.37
CA TRP A 78 1.52 5.42 -6.02
C TRP A 78 1.70 4.50 -7.24
N MET A 79 0.61 4.19 -7.94
CA MET A 79 0.61 3.36 -9.15
C MET A 79 1.57 3.91 -10.21
N GLY A 80 1.47 5.21 -10.51
CA GLY A 80 2.35 5.90 -11.45
C GLY A 80 3.82 5.88 -11.03
N THR A 81 4.10 6.11 -9.74
CA THR A 81 5.46 6.11 -9.20
C THR A 81 6.11 4.73 -9.33
N ILE A 82 5.41 3.67 -8.93
CA ILE A 82 5.91 2.29 -9.03
C ILE A 82 6.06 1.86 -10.49
N ALA A 83 5.09 2.17 -11.35
CA ALA A 83 5.16 1.85 -12.78
C ALA A 83 6.37 2.54 -13.43
N TYR A 84 6.57 3.83 -13.16
CA TYR A 84 7.72 4.59 -13.65
C TYR A 84 9.06 3.96 -13.23
N LEU A 85 9.18 3.56 -11.96
CA LEU A 85 10.40 2.94 -11.46
C LEU A 85 10.63 1.53 -12.00
N ALA A 86 9.56 0.77 -12.25
CA ALA A 86 9.65 -0.52 -12.91
C ALA A 86 10.14 -0.39 -14.36
N LEU A 87 9.67 0.62 -15.10
CA LEU A 87 10.15 0.93 -16.46
C LEU A 87 11.61 1.40 -16.50
N LYS A 88 12.16 1.86 -15.36
CA LYS A 88 13.58 2.25 -15.20
C LYS A 88 14.43 1.13 -14.59
N ASP A 89 13.90 -0.09 -14.50
CA ASP A 89 14.55 -1.26 -13.88
C ASP A 89 15.01 -1.01 -12.43
N LYS A 90 14.39 -0.05 -11.74
CA LYS A 90 14.68 0.25 -10.33
C LYS A 90 13.91 -0.64 -9.37
N VAL A 91 12.83 -1.25 -9.84
CA VAL A 91 11.93 -2.13 -9.09
C VAL A 91 11.65 -3.36 -9.95
N TYR A 92 11.39 -4.51 -9.32
CA TYR A 92 11.03 -5.72 -10.05
C TYR A 92 9.74 -5.54 -10.86
N MET A 93 9.81 -5.78 -12.17
CA MET A 93 8.66 -5.65 -13.07
C MET A 93 7.46 -6.50 -12.62
N TRP A 94 7.71 -7.74 -12.20
CA TRP A 94 6.64 -8.63 -11.74
C TRP A 94 5.97 -8.12 -10.44
N GLN A 95 6.73 -7.49 -9.53
CA GLN A 95 6.16 -6.88 -8.32
C GLN A 95 5.31 -5.68 -8.66
N SER A 96 5.77 -4.87 -9.62
CA SER A 96 4.98 -3.77 -10.16
C SER A 96 3.66 -4.29 -10.72
N ILE A 97 3.68 -5.27 -11.64
CA ILE A 97 2.45 -5.83 -12.25
C ILE A 97 1.46 -6.32 -11.19
N ILE A 98 1.90 -7.13 -10.23
CA ILE A 98 1.03 -7.64 -9.16
C ILE A 98 0.51 -6.48 -8.29
N GLY A 99 1.38 -5.54 -7.93
CA GLY A 99 1.01 -4.36 -7.15
C GLY A 99 -0.05 -3.51 -7.85
N GLN A 100 0.07 -3.28 -9.16
CA GLN A 100 -0.93 -2.56 -9.95
C GLN A 100 -2.28 -3.28 -9.95
N LEU A 101 -2.28 -4.60 -10.15
CA LEU A 101 -3.51 -5.41 -10.17
C LEU A 101 -4.24 -5.40 -8.83
N VAL A 102 -3.50 -5.34 -7.71
CA VAL A 102 -4.06 -5.23 -6.38
C VAL A 102 -4.60 -3.81 -6.14
N VAL A 103 -3.76 -2.80 -6.39
CA VAL A 103 -4.06 -1.42 -5.99
C VAL A 103 -5.12 -0.78 -6.86
N VAL A 104 -5.27 -1.16 -8.14
CA VAL A 104 -6.28 -0.57 -9.05
C VAL A 104 -7.72 -0.68 -8.51
N VAL A 105 -7.98 -1.66 -7.64
CA VAL A 105 -9.27 -1.83 -6.97
C VAL A 105 -9.58 -0.64 -6.06
N ALA A 106 -8.58 -0.06 -5.38
CA ALA A 106 -8.77 1.07 -4.47
C ALA A 106 -9.30 2.33 -5.17
N PRO A 107 -8.64 2.94 -6.17
CA PRO A 107 -9.14 4.15 -6.82
C PRO A 107 -10.48 3.92 -7.52
N VAL A 108 -10.73 2.71 -8.04
CA VAL A 108 -12.04 2.35 -8.60
C VAL A 108 -13.13 2.42 -7.52
N LEU A 109 -12.88 1.84 -6.33
CA LEU A 109 -13.82 1.91 -5.21
C LEU A 109 -13.99 3.35 -4.68
N GLN A 110 -12.92 4.15 -4.65
CA GLN A 110 -12.96 5.55 -4.24
C GLN A 110 -13.86 6.36 -5.20
N LEU A 111 -13.69 6.19 -6.52
CA LEU A 111 -14.51 6.86 -7.52
C LEU A 111 -15.96 6.34 -7.56
N PHE A 112 -16.15 5.03 -7.37
CA PHE A 112 -17.50 4.48 -7.26
C PHE A 112 -18.25 5.06 -6.05
N ARG A 113 -17.56 5.19 -4.90
CA ARG A 113 -18.15 5.79 -3.70
C ARG A 113 -18.46 7.27 -3.89
N LEU A 114 -17.62 7.99 -4.64
CA LEU A 114 -17.86 9.37 -5.03
C LEU A 114 -19.15 9.50 -5.86
N LEU A 115 -19.30 8.68 -6.90
CA LEU A 115 -20.48 8.66 -7.76
C LEU A 115 -21.74 8.29 -6.99
N ASP A 116 -21.66 7.27 -6.14
CA ASP A 116 -22.80 6.81 -5.35
C ASP A 116 -23.29 7.89 -4.37
N ARG A 117 -22.37 8.55 -3.65
CA ARG A 117 -22.71 9.67 -2.76
C ARG A 117 -23.38 10.84 -3.48
N HIS A 118 -23.03 11.06 -4.76
CA HIS A 118 -23.58 12.17 -5.55
C HIS A 118 -24.91 11.82 -6.23
N LEU A 119 -25.11 10.56 -6.63
CA LEU A 119 -26.23 10.16 -7.49
C LEU A 119 -27.31 9.36 -6.76
N TRP A 120 -26.95 8.45 -5.84
CA TRP A 120 -27.89 7.43 -5.39
C TRP A 120 -27.92 7.12 -3.87
N ASP A 121 -26.99 7.66 -3.06
CA ASP A 121 -26.89 7.52 -1.60
C ASP A 121 -27.18 6.09 -1.06
N LEU A 122 -26.65 5.05 -1.73
CA LEU A 122 -26.88 3.67 -1.33
C LEU A 122 -26.03 3.25 -0.13
N HIS A 123 -26.64 2.49 0.78
CA HIS A 123 -25.94 1.82 1.88
C HIS A 123 -24.96 0.71 1.42
N PHE A 124 -25.20 0.09 0.26
CA PHE A 124 -24.42 -1.05 -0.24
C PHE A 124 -22.96 -0.68 -0.59
N SER A 125 -22.75 0.48 -1.22
CA SER A 125 -21.40 0.94 -1.61
C SER A 125 -20.52 1.22 -0.39
N ASN A 126 -21.12 1.64 0.73
CA ASN A 126 -20.40 1.89 1.98
C ASN A 126 -19.79 0.61 2.54
N TYR A 127 -20.58 -0.47 2.54
CA TYR A 127 -20.14 -1.77 3.03
C TYR A 127 -18.99 -2.35 2.19
N LEU A 128 -19.12 -2.26 0.86
CA LEU A 128 -18.06 -2.67 -0.06
C LEU A 128 -16.78 -1.85 0.17
N TYR A 129 -16.91 -0.53 0.27
CA TYR A 129 -15.80 0.38 0.52
C TYR A 129 -15.05 0.05 1.82
N THR A 130 -15.77 -0.10 2.93
CA THR A 130 -15.15 -0.37 4.25
C THR A 130 -14.54 -1.76 4.36
N THR A 131 -15.01 -2.72 3.55
CA THR A 131 -14.51 -4.10 3.59
C THR A 131 -13.33 -4.31 2.64
N LEU A 132 -13.44 -3.80 1.41
CA LEU A 132 -12.45 -4.05 0.36
C LEU A 132 -11.19 -3.20 0.49
N LEU A 133 -11.27 -1.96 0.97
CA LEU A 133 -10.07 -1.12 1.13
C LEU A 133 -9.05 -1.69 2.12
N PRO A 134 -9.44 -2.17 3.31
CA PRO A 134 -8.51 -2.87 4.19
C PRO A 134 -7.88 -4.09 3.53
N LEU A 135 -8.65 -4.86 2.75
CA LEU A 135 -8.14 -6.04 2.03
C LEU A 135 -7.11 -5.65 0.97
N VAL A 136 -7.35 -4.56 0.22
CA VAL A 136 -6.37 -4.04 -0.76
C VAL A 136 -5.08 -3.62 -0.04
N ASN A 137 -5.17 -2.92 1.10
CA ASN A 137 -4.00 -2.53 1.87
C ASN A 137 -3.20 -3.74 2.40
N VAL A 138 -3.90 -4.78 2.88
CA VAL A 138 -3.26 -6.05 3.29
C VAL A 138 -2.59 -6.73 2.10
N ALA A 139 -3.28 -6.80 0.96
CA ALA A 139 -2.74 -7.42 -0.24
C ALA A 139 -1.48 -6.68 -0.73
N THR A 140 -1.49 -5.34 -0.74
CA THR A 140 -0.33 -4.51 -1.07
C THR A 140 0.84 -4.76 -0.12
N LEU A 141 0.55 -4.94 1.18
CA LEU A 141 1.55 -5.33 2.16
C LEU A 141 2.13 -6.71 1.86
N VAL A 142 1.30 -7.70 1.55
CA VAL A 142 1.75 -9.05 1.14
C VAL A 142 2.66 -8.96 -0.09
N VAL A 143 2.35 -8.11 -1.08
CA VAL A 143 3.20 -7.89 -2.26
C VAL A 143 4.59 -7.40 -1.84
N CYS A 144 4.69 -6.53 -0.85
CA CYS A 144 5.99 -6.09 -0.30
C CYS A 144 6.81 -7.23 0.29
N TYR A 145 6.17 -8.31 0.77
CA TYR A 145 6.84 -9.49 1.33
C TYR A 145 7.11 -10.60 0.31
N LEU A 146 6.49 -10.59 -0.87
CA LEU A 146 6.67 -11.63 -1.88
C LEU A 146 8.14 -11.94 -2.22
N PRO A 147 9.05 -10.95 -2.43
CA PRO A 147 10.45 -11.28 -2.67
C PRO A 147 11.13 -12.03 -1.52
N ILE A 148 10.72 -11.82 -0.26
CA ILE A 148 11.22 -12.63 0.87
C ILE A 148 10.76 -14.09 0.72
N LEU A 149 9.48 -14.31 0.45
CA LEU A 149 8.89 -15.65 0.31
C LEU A 149 9.54 -16.46 -0.81
N PHE A 150 9.86 -15.82 -1.94
CA PHE A 150 10.54 -16.48 -3.05
C PHE A 150 11.98 -16.90 -2.73
N LEU A 151 12.69 -16.14 -1.88
CA LEU A 151 14.05 -16.50 -1.45
C LEU A 151 14.03 -17.81 -0.65
N PHE A 152 13.09 -17.96 0.28
CA PHE A 152 12.93 -19.20 1.06
C PHE A 152 12.57 -20.40 0.21
N LYS A 153 11.79 -20.22 -0.85
CA LYS A 153 11.46 -21.30 -1.80
C LYS A 153 12.70 -21.77 -2.56
N ARG A 154 13.56 -20.85 -3.01
CA ARG A 154 14.75 -21.16 -3.81
C ARG A 154 15.85 -21.86 -3.00
N SER A 155 15.99 -21.53 -1.71
CA SER A 155 16.95 -22.16 -0.79
C SER A 155 16.67 -23.65 -0.53
N LYS A 156 15.44 -24.12 -0.69
CA LYS A 156 15.07 -25.53 -0.45
C LYS A 156 15.30 -26.44 -1.66
N THR A 157 15.53 -25.89 -2.84
CA THR A 157 15.61 -26.66 -4.11
C THR A 157 17.03 -26.99 -4.53
N THR A 158 18.06 -26.42 -3.88
CA THR A 158 19.47 -26.81 -4.13
C THR A 158 19.83 -28.01 -3.26
N GLY A 159 19.47 -29.22 -3.70
CA GLY A 159 20.08 -30.47 -3.26
C GLY A 159 21.57 -30.53 -3.66
N PRO A 160 22.38 -31.42 -3.08
CA PRO A 160 23.83 -31.44 -3.28
C PRO A 160 24.14 -31.65 -4.76
N VAL A 161 24.92 -30.73 -5.33
CA VAL A 161 25.51 -30.87 -6.66
C VAL A 161 26.52 -32.02 -6.57
N VAL A 162 26.12 -33.21 -7.02
CA VAL A 162 27.05 -34.30 -7.30
C VAL A 162 27.93 -33.83 -8.46
N ARG A 163 29.17 -33.43 -8.13
CA ARG A 163 30.22 -33.30 -9.14
C ARG A 163 30.65 -34.72 -9.50
N VAL A 164 30.39 -35.10 -10.75
CA VAL A 164 31.02 -36.25 -11.41
C VAL A 164 32.40 -35.82 -11.89
#